data_AF-A0A3L7PLU9-F1
#
_entry.id   AF-A0A3L7PLU9-F1
#
_cell.length_a   1.000
_cell.length_b   1.000
_cell.length_c   1.000
_cell.angle_alpha   90.00
_cell.angle_beta   90.00
_cell.angle_gamma   90.00
#
_symmetry.space_group_name_H-M   'P 1'
#
loop_
_entity.id
_entity.type
_entity.pdbx_description
1 polymer ?
#
loop_
_entity_poly.entity_id
_entity_poly.type
_entity_poly.pdbx_seq_one_letter_code
_entity_poly.pdbx_strand_id
1 'polypeptide(L)'
;MHSRLQRTIARPAEFHGFGFLTGADVALRFLPADDGTGIRFQRVDLPGTKPIPATLAHVVPRQRRTAISNGAATVELIEHVMAALAGLQIDNCLVQLNASEAPGADGSSLDFVHVLLEAGIVEQPARREVLVLRQP
;
A
#
# COMPACT_ATOMS: atom_id res chain seq x y z
N MET A 1 -6.65 -23.63 11.80
CA MET A 1 -5.96 -22.84 10.76
C MET A 1 -4.72 -22.25 11.40
N HIS A 2 -3.52 -22.56 10.90
CA HIS A 2 -2.31 -22.01 11.49
C HIS A 2 -2.07 -20.61 10.92
N SER A 3 -2.12 -19.61 11.79
CA SER A 3 -1.73 -18.23 11.47
C SER A 3 -0.24 -18.22 11.08
N ARG A 4 0.09 -17.72 9.89
CA ARG A 4 1.50 -17.49 9.49
C ARG A 4 2.10 -16.33 10.28
N LEU A 5 3.42 -16.19 10.26
CA LEU A 5 4.09 -14.97 10.74
C LEU A 5 3.77 -13.79 9.82
N GLN A 6 3.73 -12.59 10.37
CA GLN A 6 3.58 -11.35 9.58
C GLN A 6 4.77 -11.17 8.65
N ARG A 7 4.59 -10.42 7.57
CA ARG A 7 5.63 -10.17 6.57
C ARG A 7 5.76 -8.70 6.23
N THR A 8 6.99 -8.29 5.95
CA THR A 8 7.35 -7.00 5.37
C THR A 8 8.37 -7.21 4.24
N ILE A 9 8.79 -6.14 3.57
CA ILE A 9 9.86 -6.19 2.58
C ILE A 9 11.24 -6.07 3.24
N ALA A 10 12.28 -6.68 2.67
CA ALA A 10 13.61 -6.71 3.28
C ALA A 10 14.36 -5.38 3.16
N ARG A 11 14.11 -4.65 2.07
CA ARG A 11 14.72 -3.34 1.77
C ARG A 11 13.72 -2.45 1.05
N PRO A 12 13.93 -1.13 1.01
CA PRO A 12 13.12 -0.22 0.20
C PRO A 12 13.04 -0.65 -1.27
N ALA A 13 11.86 -0.49 -1.86
CA ALA A 13 11.60 -0.59 -3.29
C ALA A 13 11.00 0.72 -3.81
N GLU A 14 11.19 1.00 -5.09
CA GLU A 14 10.66 2.20 -5.73
C GLU A 14 10.15 1.88 -7.13
N PHE A 15 9.08 2.56 -7.51
CA PHE A 15 8.53 2.55 -8.85
C PHE A 15 8.21 3.99 -9.27
N HIS A 16 8.62 4.35 -10.48
CA HIS A 16 8.34 5.67 -11.08
C HIS A 16 7.38 5.49 -12.24
N GLY A 17 6.35 6.32 -12.29
CA GLY A 17 5.37 6.30 -13.37
C GLY A 17 4.49 7.52 -13.35
N PHE A 18 3.38 7.46 -14.08
CA PHE A 18 2.45 8.57 -14.19
C PHE A 18 1.09 8.22 -13.58
N GLY A 19 0.46 9.21 -12.96
CA GLY A 19 -0.90 9.08 -12.44
C GLY A 19 -1.93 8.91 -13.56
N PHE A 20 -2.85 7.96 -13.41
CA PHE A 20 -3.86 7.68 -14.44
C PHE A 20 -4.90 8.81 -14.58
N LEU A 21 -5.29 9.46 -13.49
CA LEU A 21 -6.31 10.52 -13.51
C LEU A 21 -5.71 11.90 -13.70
N THR A 22 -4.54 12.13 -13.11
CA THR A 22 -3.91 13.45 -13.00
C THR A 22 -2.83 13.67 -14.07
N GLY A 23 -2.25 12.60 -14.61
CA GLY A 23 -1.07 12.67 -15.48
C GLY A 23 0.21 13.12 -14.77
N ALA A 24 0.21 13.25 -13.44
CA ALA A 24 1.37 13.71 -12.68
C ALA A 24 2.49 12.66 -12.67
N ASP A 25 3.75 13.10 -12.66
CA ASP A 25 4.90 12.26 -12.33
C ASP A 25 4.81 11.77 -10.88
N VAL A 26 4.80 10.46 -10.69
CA VAL A 26 4.69 9.81 -9.38
C VAL A 26 5.90 8.94 -9.09
N ALA A 27 6.62 9.28 -8.02
CA ALA A 27 7.59 8.42 -7.37
C ALA A 27 6.88 7.69 -6.22
N LEU A 28 6.66 6.38 -6.38
CA LEU A 28 6.05 5.50 -5.39
C LEU A 28 7.12 4.65 -4.70
N ARG A 29 7.25 4.74 -3.38
CA ARG A 29 8.23 4.01 -2.59
C ARG A 29 7.56 3.07 -1.60
N PHE A 30 8.03 1.84 -1.55
CA PHE A 30 7.67 0.84 -0.55
C PHE A 30 8.79 0.76 0.48
N LEU A 31 8.46 0.89 1.75
CA LEU A 31 9.42 0.82 2.86
C LEU A 31 9.06 -0.33 3.81
N PRO A 32 10.06 -1.06 4.33
CA PRO A 32 9.85 -1.98 5.44
C PRO A 32 9.14 -1.28 6.60
N ALA A 33 8.30 -2.01 7.32
CA ALA A 33 7.61 -1.48 8.49
C ALA A 33 7.56 -2.51 9.61
N ASP A 34 7.55 -2.04 10.85
CA ASP A 34 7.50 -2.88 12.05
C ASP A 34 6.22 -3.73 12.10
N ASP A 35 6.25 -4.82 12.87
CA ASP A 35 5.08 -5.67 13.00
C ASP A 35 3.90 -4.94 13.67
N GLY A 36 2.69 -5.29 13.25
CA GLY A 36 1.47 -4.60 13.67
C GLY A 36 1.27 -3.21 13.05
N THR A 37 2.19 -2.71 12.20
CA THR A 37 2.00 -1.43 11.51
C THR A 37 0.80 -1.44 10.56
N GLY A 38 0.61 -2.58 9.86
CA GLY A 38 -0.30 -2.69 8.72
C GLY A 38 0.23 -1.99 7.47
N ILE A 39 -0.65 -1.83 6.47
CA ILE A 39 -0.35 -1.06 5.27
C ILE A 39 -0.77 0.40 5.48
N ARG A 40 0.15 1.33 5.20
CA ARG A 40 -0.08 2.77 5.35
C ARG A 40 0.43 3.54 4.15
N PHE A 41 -0.29 4.57 3.73
CA PHE A 41 0.11 5.46 2.65
C PHE A 41 0.51 6.84 3.17
N GLN A 42 1.54 7.47 2.61
CA GLN A 42 1.97 8.80 3.02
C GLN A 42 2.33 9.68 1.82
N ARG A 43 1.68 10.85 1.76
CA ARG A 43 1.99 11.92 0.81
C ARG A 43 3.22 12.70 1.26
N VAL A 44 4.38 12.38 0.70
CA VAL A 44 5.64 13.03 1.10
C VAL A 44 5.79 14.44 0.55
N ASP A 45 5.03 14.78 -0.48
CA ASP A 45 4.89 16.12 -1.05
C ASP A 45 4.02 17.05 -0.18
N LEU A 46 3.38 16.53 0.87
CA LEU A 46 2.65 17.31 1.87
C LEU A 46 3.35 17.22 3.23
N PRO A 47 4.27 18.16 3.55
CA PRO A 47 5.05 18.13 4.79
C PRO A 47 4.17 18.12 6.03
N GLY A 48 4.58 17.36 7.05
CA GLY A 48 3.85 17.26 8.32
C GLY A 48 2.62 16.35 8.28
N THR A 49 2.26 15.78 7.12
CA THR A 49 1.14 14.83 7.05
C THR A 49 1.55 13.47 7.62
N LYS A 50 0.65 12.92 8.46
CA LYS A 50 0.80 11.57 9.00
C LYS A 50 0.43 10.54 7.94
N PRO A 51 1.02 9.32 7.97
CA PRO A 51 0.57 8.22 7.14
C PRO A 51 -0.91 7.88 7.39
N ILE A 52 -1.63 7.58 6.31
CA ILE A 52 -3.03 7.15 6.26
C ILE A 52 -3.06 5.62 6.32
N PRO A 53 -3.64 5.01 7.37
CA PRO A 53 -3.87 3.57 7.38
C PRO A 53 -4.80 3.13 6.25
N ALA A 54 -4.44 2.07 5.53
CA ALA A 54 -5.29 1.46 4.50
C ALA A 54 -6.38 0.59 5.15
N THR A 55 -7.27 1.21 5.92
CA THR A 55 -8.37 0.56 6.63
C THR A 55 -9.72 1.17 6.25
N LEU A 56 -10.80 0.42 6.46
CA LEU A 56 -12.16 0.86 6.12
C LEU A 56 -12.53 2.23 6.73
N ALA A 57 -12.02 2.54 7.92
CA ALA A 57 -12.26 3.82 8.60
C ALA A 57 -11.72 5.04 7.85
N HIS A 58 -10.76 4.85 6.93
CA HIS A 58 -10.14 5.93 6.16
C HIS A 58 -10.64 5.97 4.72
N VAL A 59 -11.47 5.02 4.28
CA VAL A 59 -12.00 4.99 2.90
C VAL A 59 -12.93 6.17 2.69
N VAL A 60 -12.69 6.92 1.62
CA VAL A 60 -13.57 8.01 1.19
C VAL A 60 -14.33 7.61 -0.07
N PRO A 61 -15.64 7.92 -0.18
CA PRO A 61 -16.43 7.54 -1.36
C PRO A 61 -15.84 8.13 -2.64
N ARG A 62 -15.61 7.26 -3.62
CA ARG A 62 -15.21 7.61 -4.98
C ARG A 62 -15.91 6.70 -5.96
N GLN A 63 -16.29 7.25 -7.11
CA GLN A 63 -16.76 6.43 -8.22
C GLN A 63 -15.55 5.82 -8.93
N ARG A 64 -15.65 4.51 -9.23
CA ARG A 64 -14.71 3.75 -10.08
C ARG A 64 -13.28 3.64 -9.54
N ARG A 65 -13.05 3.86 -8.24
CA ARG A 65 -11.76 3.66 -7.59
C ARG A 65 -11.85 3.59 -6.08
N THR A 66 -10.78 3.17 -5.41
CA THR A 66 -10.62 3.27 -3.97
C THR A 66 -9.74 4.47 -3.61
N ALA A 67 -10.18 5.26 -2.63
CA ALA A 67 -9.37 6.33 -2.07
C ALA A 67 -9.43 6.29 -0.55
N ILE A 68 -8.33 6.73 0.08
CA ILE A 68 -8.23 6.85 1.53
C ILE A 68 -7.81 8.26 1.93
N SER A 69 -8.31 8.73 3.08
CA SER A 69 -8.01 10.06 3.62
C SER A 69 -7.86 10.02 5.14
N ASN A 70 -7.01 10.89 5.67
CA ASN A 70 -6.97 11.22 7.10
C ASN A 70 -7.40 12.67 7.38
N GLY A 71 -8.10 13.30 6.43
CA GLY A 71 -8.53 14.70 6.50
C GLY A 71 -7.44 15.70 6.09
N ALA A 72 -6.16 15.43 6.38
CA ALA A 72 -5.04 16.29 5.99
C ALA A 72 -4.47 15.92 4.61
N ALA A 73 -4.48 14.64 4.26
CA ALA A 73 -4.04 14.11 2.98
C ALA A 73 -5.04 13.09 2.46
N THR A 74 -5.08 12.95 1.13
CA THR A 74 -5.86 11.93 0.42
C THR A 74 -4.96 11.26 -0.61
N VAL A 75 -5.12 9.94 -0.73
CA VAL A 75 -4.48 9.12 -1.76
C VAL A 75 -5.57 8.39 -2.53
N GLU A 76 -5.61 8.63 -3.83
CA GLU A 76 -6.53 8.00 -4.76
C GLU A 76 -5.88 6.77 -5.42
N LEU A 77 -6.71 5.88 -5.97
CA LEU A 77 -6.28 4.75 -6.80
C LEU A 77 -5.36 3.72 -6.10
N ILE A 78 -5.61 3.46 -4.81
CA ILE A 78 -4.74 2.58 -4.01
C ILE A 78 -4.90 1.08 -4.32
N GLU A 79 -5.97 0.70 -5.02
CA GLU A 79 -6.43 -0.69 -5.15
C GLU A 79 -5.42 -1.64 -5.80
N HIS A 80 -4.69 -1.21 -6.83
CA HIS A 80 -3.69 -2.08 -7.49
C HIS A 80 -2.42 -2.25 -6.64
N VAL A 81 -2.02 -1.19 -5.92
CA VAL A 81 -0.94 -1.28 -4.94
C VAL A 81 -1.33 -2.24 -3.81
N MET A 82 -2.56 -2.12 -3.30
CA MET A 82 -3.10 -3.03 -2.29
C MET A 82 -3.21 -4.47 -2.79
N ALA A 83 -3.60 -4.67 -4.06
CA ALA A 83 -3.67 -5.99 -4.67
C ALA A 83 -2.30 -6.67 -4.77
N ALA A 84 -1.25 -5.92 -5.15
CA ALA A 84 0.13 -6.43 -5.17
C ALA A 84 0.59 -6.85 -3.76
N LEU A 85 0.42 -5.98 -2.76
CA LEU A 85 0.80 -6.25 -1.38
C LEU A 85 0.04 -7.45 -0.80
N ALA A 86 -1.28 -7.53 -1.04
CA ALA A 86 -2.10 -8.64 -0.58
C ALA A 86 -1.74 -9.96 -1.27
N GLY A 87 -1.54 -9.94 -2.59
CA GLY A 87 -1.16 -11.11 -3.38
C GLY A 87 0.20 -11.68 -2.97
N LEU A 88 1.14 -10.82 -2.61
CA LEU A 88 2.45 -11.19 -2.06
C LEU A 88 2.46 -11.45 -0.55
N GLN A 89 1.30 -11.34 0.11
CA GLN A 89 1.14 -11.55 1.54
C GLN A 89 2.03 -10.64 2.40
N ILE A 90 2.24 -9.40 1.98
CA ILE A 90 2.92 -8.36 2.76
C ILE A 90 1.89 -7.74 3.71
N ASP A 91 2.16 -7.77 5.01
CA ASP A 91 1.26 -7.26 6.04
C ASP A 91 1.61 -5.86 6.52
N ASN A 92 2.91 -5.56 6.57
CA ASN A 92 3.43 -4.30 7.08
C ASN A 92 4.25 -3.63 6.00
N CYS A 93 3.82 -2.45 5.56
CA CYS A 93 4.53 -1.64 4.57
C CYS A 93 4.10 -0.19 4.71
N LEU A 94 5.07 0.72 4.70
CA LEU A 94 4.83 2.13 4.49
C LEU A 94 5.00 2.45 3.00
N VAL A 95 3.92 2.88 2.37
CA VAL A 95 3.86 3.27 0.96
C VAL A 95 3.93 4.79 0.88
N GLN A 96 5.00 5.34 0.35
CA GLN A 96 5.18 6.78 0.16
C GLN A 96 4.96 7.17 -1.30
N LEU A 97 4.33 8.31 -1.52
CA LEU A 97 4.18 8.90 -2.86
C LEU A 97 4.23 10.42 -2.80
N ASN A 98 4.71 11.03 -3.87
CA ASN A 98 4.84 12.48 -4.04
C ASN A 98 3.67 13.11 -4.84
N ALA A 99 2.57 12.39 -5.01
CA ALA A 99 1.41 12.83 -5.79
C ALA A 99 0.11 12.32 -5.17
N SER A 100 -1.03 12.86 -5.58
CA SER A 100 -2.34 12.52 -4.99
C SER A 100 -2.90 11.15 -5.34
N GLU A 101 -2.27 10.43 -6.25
CA GLU A 101 -2.69 9.09 -6.66
C GLU A 101 -1.49 8.17 -6.87
N ALA A 102 -1.69 6.86 -6.72
CA ALA A 102 -0.71 5.88 -7.16
C ALA A 102 -0.55 5.91 -8.70
N PRO A 103 0.64 5.59 -9.23
CA PRO A 103 0.84 5.54 -10.67
C PRO A 103 -0.03 4.45 -11.32
N GLY A 104 -0.47 4.70 -12.56
CA GLY A 104 -1.35 3.79 -13.29
C GLY A 104 -0.66 2.53 -13.82
N ALA A 105 0.67 2.57 -13.99
CA ALA A 105 1.47 1.49 -14.59
C ALA A 105 0.87 1.03 -15.94
N ASP A 106 0.85 -0.28 -16.19
CA ASP A 106 0.14 -0.89 -17.33
C ASP A 106 -1.37 -1.12 -17.08
N GLY A 107 -1.90 -0.59 -15.97
CA GLY A 107 -3.27 -0.83 -15.51
C GLY A 107 -3.43 -2.11 -14.69
N SER A 108 -2.37 -2.87 -14.45
CA SER A 108 -2.36 -4.05 -13.58
C SER A 108 -1.55 -3.82 -12.29
N SER A 109 -1.28 -4.89 -11.56
CA SER A 109 -0.39 -4.88 -10.39
C SER A 109 1.00 -5.42 -10.68
N LEU A 110 1.29 -5.83 -11.93
CA LEU A 110 2.49 -6.58 -12.30
C LEU A 110 3.78 -5.83 -11.97
N ASP A 111 3.84 -4.55 -12.31
CA ASP A 111 5.01 -3.72 -12.04
C ASP A 111 5.29 -3.57 -10.54
N PHE A 112 4.24 -3.40 -9.73
CA PHE A 112 4.37 -3.35 -8.27
C PHE A 112 4.85 -4.70 -7.71
N VAL A 113 4.35 -5.81 -8.25
CA VAL A 113 4.79 -7.16 -7.86
C VAL A 113 6.27 -7.36 -8.14
N HIS A 114 6.76 -6.95 -9.32
CA HIS A 114 8.17 -7.07 -9.68
C HIS A 114 9.08 -6.33 -8.69
N VAL A 115 8.84 -5.04 -8.43
CA VAL A 115 9.70 -4.27 -7.51
C VAL A 115 9.64 -4.78 -6.07
N LEU A 116 8.48 -5.29 -5.63
CA LEU A 116 8.31 -5.87 -4.29
C LEU A 116 9.04 -7.22 -4.15
N LEU A 117 9.02 -8.07 -5.20
CA LEU A 117 9.77 -9.32 -5.21
C LEU A 117 11.27 -9.07 -5.22
N GLU A 118 11.74 -8.09 -5.98
CA GLU A 118 13.15 -7.69 -6.00
C GLU A 118 13.61 -7.15 -4.64
N ALA A 119 12.76 -6.42 -3.92
CA ALA A 119 13.03 -5.98 -2.56
C ALA A 119 13.14 -7.14 -1.56
N GLY A 120 12.63 -8.32 -1.89
CA GLY A 120 12.60 -9.48 -1.02
C GLY A 120 11.55 -9.34 0.08
N ILE A 121 11.01 -10.47 0.52
CA ILE A 121 9.97 -10.54 1.55
C ILE A 121 10.53 -11.30 2.75
N VAL A 122 10.37 -10.74 3.95
CA VAL A 122 10.88 -11.29 5.20
C VAL A 122 9.76 -11.46 6.22
N GLU A 123 9.88 -12.49 7.05
CA GLU A 123 8.95 -12.74 8.15
C GLU A 123 9.30 -11.91 9.39
N GLN A 124 8.29 -11.57 10.17
CA GLN A 124 8.40 -10.81 11.42
C GLN A 124 7.89 -11.67 12.59
N PRO A 125 8.33 -11.42 13.84
CA PRO A 125 8.00 -12.28 14.97
C PRO A 125 6.50 -12.38 15.31
N ALA A 126 5.71 -11.36 14.98
CA ALA A 126 4.27 -11.36 15.22
C ALA A 126 3.51 -12.35 14.32
N ARG A 127 2.42 -12.91 14.86
CA ARG A 127 1.46 -13.72 14.10
C ARG A 127 0.54 -12.83 13.25
N ARG A 128 0.20 -13.28 12.04
CA ARG A 128 -0.81 -12.64 11.19
C ARG A 128 -2.19 -13.09 11.64
N GLU A 129 -2.96 -12.17 12.21
CA GLU A 129 -4.39 -12.39 12.47
C GLU A 129 -5.13 -12.63 11.15
N VAL A 130 -6.21 -13.39 11.13
CA VAL A 130 -7.00 -13.62 9.91
C VAL A 130 -8.47 -13.42 10.20
N LEU A 131 -9.17 -12.76 9.28
CA LEU A 131 -10.62 -12.63 9.36
C LEU A 131 -11.25 -13.93 8.84
N VAL A 132 -11.91 -14.67 9.71
CA VAL A 132 -12.64 -15.90 9.35
C VAL A 132 -14.11 -15.55 9.16
N LEU A 133 -14.60 -15.67 7.93
CA LEU A 133 -16.02 -15.52 7.63
C LEU A 133 -16.76 -16.76 8.16
N ARG A 134 -17.70 -16.54 9.09
CA ARG A 134 -18.50 -17.63 9.69
C ARG A 134 -19.87 -17.78 9.03
N GLN A 135 -20.33 -16.74 8.36
CA GLN A 135 -21.64 -16.63 7.70
C GLN A 135 -21.46 -15.77 6.43
N PRO A 136 -22.32 -15.95 5.40
CA PRO A 136 -22.36 -15.09 4.21
C PRO A 136 -22.67 -13.64 4.51
#